data_AF-K6CFC7-F1
#
_entry.id   AF-K6CFC7-F1
#
_cell.length_a   1.000
_cell.length_b   1.000
_cell.length_c   1.000
_cell.angle_alpha   90.00
_cell.angle_beta   90.00
_cell.angle_gamma   90.00
#
_symmetry.space_group_name_H-M   'P 1'
#
loop_
_entity.id
_entity.type
_entity.pdbx_description
1 polymer ?
#
loop_
_entity_poly.entity_id
_entity_poly.type
_entity_poly.pdbx_seq_one_letter_code
_entity_poly.pdbx_strand_id
1 'polypeptide(L)'
;MKRITSLLFLFILIAIVAAGCSSKMDNVTLDKKHKPLPDYVMNSSEKIQETYILASTYPEVIAQVPCYCGCFAQDGHKSNLDCYIDQMGPNNAVEEWDSMSIS
;
A
#
# COMPACT_ATOMS: atom_id res chain seq x y z
N MET A 1 42.29 -6.08 -25.79
CA MET A 1 40.89 -6.31 -26.22
C MET A 1 40.04 -7.04 -25.18
N LYS A 2 40.49 -8.15 -24.56
CA LYS A 2 39.75 -8.90 -23.53
C LYS A 2 39.41 -8.10 -22.26
N ARG A 3 40.32 -7.23 -21.79
CA ARG A 3 40.09 -6.36 -20.63
C ARG A 3 39.05 -5.27 -20.90
N ILE A 4 39.06 -4.69 -22.10
CA ILE A 4 38.11 -3.65 -22.53
C ILE A 4 36.70 -4.25 -22.70
N THR A 5 36.60 -5.45 -23.26
CA THR A 5 35.32 -6.18 -23.39
C THR A 5 34.75 -6.61 -22.03
N SER A 6 35.58 -7.05 -21.08
CA SER A 6 35.13 -7.29 -19.70
C SER A 6 34.61 -6.04 -18.99
N LEU A 7 35.28 -4.89 -19.16
CA LEU A 7 34.85 -3.63 -18.53
C LEU A 7 33.53 -3.12 -19.14
N LEU A 8 33.37 -3.24 -20.46
CA LEU A 8 32.10 -2.93 -21.14
C LEU A 8 30.95 -3.81 -20.66
N PHE A 9 31.19 -5.13 -20.51
CA PHE A 9 30.17 -6.05 -19.99
C PHE A 9 29.76 -5.70 -18.56
N LEU A 10 30.72 -5.36 -17.68
CA LEU A 10 30.44 -4.96 -16.31
C LEU A 10 29.62 -3.67 -16.25
N PHE A 11 29.94 -2.70 -17.11
CA PHE A 11 29.23 -1.43 -17.17
C PHE A 11 27.77 -1.60 -17.63
N ILE A 12 27.54 -2.47 -18.62
CA ILE A 12 26.19 -2.84 -19.09
C ILE A 12 25.39 -3.52 -17.97
N LEU A 13 26.03 -4.42 -17.22
CA LEU A 13 25.38 -5.13 -16.10
C LEU A 13 24.96 -4.15 -14.99
N ILE A 14 25.80 -3.17 -14.67
CA ILE A 14 25.49 -2.11 -13.69
C ILE A 14 24.33 -1.23 -14.18
N ALA A 15 24.31 -0.86 -15.46
CA ALA A 15 23.24 -0.04 -16.03
C ALA A 15 21.88 -0.75 -16.00
N ILE A 16 21.84 -2.07 -16.23
CA ILE A 16 20.60 -2.87 -16.15
C ILE A 16 20.07 -2.91 -14.71
N VAL A 17 20.96 -3.08 -13.72
CA VAL A 17 20.56 -3.08 -12.30
C VAL A 17 20.01 -1.71 -11.87
N ALA A 18 20.60 -0.62 -12.35
CA ALA A 18 20.17 0.74 -12.02
C ALA A 18 18.77 1.09 -12.59
N ALA A 19 18.38 0.51 -13.73
CA ALA A 19 17.09 0.79 -14.36
C ALA A 19 15.88 0.17 -13.63
N GLY A 20 16.08 -0.75 -12.68
CA GLY A 20 15.00 -1.43 -11.97
C GLY A 20 14.27 -0.61 -10.89
N CYS A 21 14.79 0.56 -10.50
CA CYS A 21 14.31 1.29 -9.31
C CYS A 21 13.30 2.42 -9.58
N SER A 22 12.54 2.40 -10.69
CA SER A 22 11.54 3.45 -10.95
C SER A 22 10.20 2.87 -11.35
N SER A 23 9.44 2.37 -10.37
CA SER A 23 8.02 2.10 -10.55
C SER A 23 7.24 3.39 -10.34
N LYS A 24 6.89 4.07 -11.42
CA LYS A 24 5.84 5.10 -11.41
C LYS A 24 4.50 4.36 -11.27
N MET A 25 3.89 4.41 -10.09
CA MET A 25 2.52 3.95 -9.92
C MET A 25 1.56 5.04 -10.44
N ASP A 26 0.49 4.62 -11.10
CA ASP A 26 -0.55 5.52 -11.54
C ASP A 26 -1.20 6.22 -10.34
N ASN A 27 -1.69 7.43 -10.55
CA ASN A 27 -2.26 8.27 -9.50
C ASN A 27 -3.55 7.63 -8.98
N VAL A 28 -3.48 6.91 -7.85
CA VAL A 28 -4.63 6.23 -7.24
C VAL A 28 -5.52 7.29 -6.57
N THR A 29 -6.81 7.31 -6.89
CA THR A 29 -7.76 8.30 -6.36
C THR A 29 -8.82 7.64 -5.50
N LEU A 30 -9.22 8.32 -4.42
CA LEU A 30 -10.28 7.85 -3.55
C LEU A 30 -11.65 7.99 -4.24
N ASP A 31 -12.41 6.89 -4.30
CA ASP A 31 -13.79 6.92 -4.77
C ASP A 31 -14.65 7.79 -3.82
N LYS A 32 -15.49 8.64 -4.40
CA LYS A 32 -16.37 9.58 -3.68
C LYS A 32 -17.38 8.90 -2.76
N LYS A 33 -17.62 7.60 -2.91
CA LYS A 33 -18.48 6.84 -2.00
C LYS A 33 -17.88 6.68 -0.60
N HIS A 34 -16.55 6.76 -0.46
CA HIS A 34 -15.87 6.64 0.83
C HIS A 34 -15.87 7.97 1.57
N LYS A 35 -15.83 7.94 2.90
CA LYS A 35 -15.49 9.13 3.69
C LYS A 35 -14.09 9.63 3.31
N PRO A 36 -13.83 10.95 3.41
CA PRO A 36 -12.49 11.49 3.19
C PRO A 36 -11.45 10.80 4.06
N LEU A 37 -10.22 10.67 3.55
CA LEU A 37 -9.10 10.20 4.35
C LEU A 37 -8.88 11.16 5.53
N PRO A 38 -8.63 10.64 6.74
CA PRO A 38 -8.40 11.47 7.92
C PRO A 38 -7.00 12.08 7.92
N ASP A 39 -6.81 13.12 8.73
CA ASP A 39 -5.56 13.90 8.77
C ASP A 39 -4.31 13.06 9.05
N TYR A 40 -4.42 11.99 9.87
CA TYR A 40 -3.29 11.12 10.16
C TYR A 40 -2.82 10.34 8.92
N VAL A 41 -3.72 10.05 7.97
CA VAL A 41 -3.36 9.47 6.67
C VAL A 41 -2.81 10.57 5.77
N MET A 42 -3.48 11.72 5.68
CA MET A 42 -3.07 12.81 4.78
C MET A 42 -1.70 13.41 5.13
N ASN A 43 -1.31 13.34 6.40
CA ASN A 43 0.01 13.78 6.87
C ASN A 43 1.10 12.70 6.81
N SER A 44 0.78 11.50 6.31
CA SER A 44 1.72 10.40 6.13
C SER A 44 2.39 10.44 4.75
N SER A 45 3.34 9.53 4.50
CA SER A 45 3.98 9.40 3.18
C SER A 45 2.97 9.08 2.06
N GLU A 46 3.25 9.51 0.83
CA GLU A 46 2.40 9.20 -0.35
C GLU A 46 2.06 7.71 -0.45
N LYS A 47 3.05 6.84 -0.19
CA LYS A 47 2.86 5.38 -0.19
C LYS A 47 1.82 4.89 0.82
N ILE A 48 1.74 5.51 2.00
CA ILE A 48 0.76 5.16 3.02
C ILE A 48 -0.63 5.63 2.56
N GLN A 49 -0.74 6.85 2.06
CA GLN A 49 -1.99 7.38 1.50
C GLN A 49 -2.53 6.46 0.38
N GLU A 50 -1.67 6.06 -0.55
CA GLU A 50 -1.99 5.10 -1.61
C GLU A 50 -2.48 3.76 -1.04
N THR A 51 -1.85 3.26 0.03
CA THR A 51 -2.23 1.97 0.63
C THR A 51 -3.63 2.02 1.23
N TYR A 52 -4.04 3.13 1.86
CA TYR A 52 -5.42 3.31 2.33
C TYR A 52 -6.42 3.33 1.19
N ILE A 53 -6.09 4.03 0.09
CA ILE A 53 -6.95 4.06 -1.10
C ILE A 53 -7.08 2.64 -1.68
N LEU A 54 -5.98 1.91 -1.83
CA LEU A 54 -5.99 0.54 -2.32
C LEU A 54 -6.78 -0.41 -1.41
N ALA A 55 -6.69 -0.24 -0.08
CA ALA A 55 -7.48 -1.01 0.87
C ALA A 55 -8.98 -0.81 0.69
N SER A 56 -9.41 0.43 0.46
CA SER A 56 -10.82 0.73 0.16
C SER A 56 -11.26 0.34 -1.25
N THR A 57 -10.31 0.26 -2.20
CA THR A 57 -10.57 -0.12 -3.60
C THR A 57 -10.75 -1.64 -3.75
N TYR A 58 -9.95 -2.43 -3.02
CA TYR A 58 -9.94 -3.90 -3.10
C TYR A 58 -10.16 -4.55 -1.73
N PRO A 59 -11.25 -4.24 -1.02
CA PRO A 59 -11.43 -4.66 0.37
C PRO A 59 -11.42 -6.20 0.52
N GLU A 60 -12.03 -6.92 -0.41
CA GLU A 60 -12.06 -8.39 -0.40
C GLU A 60 -10.66 -9.01 -0.57
N VAL A 61 -9.80 -8.39 -1.39
CA VAL A 61 -8.42 -8.87 -1.61
C VAL A 61 -7.62 -8.63 -0.35
N ILE A 62 -7.72 -7.43 0.24
CA ILE A 62 -6.97 -7.09 1.45
C ILE A 62 -7.45 -7.94 2.65
N ALA A 63 -8.74 -8.24 2.75
CA ALA A 63 -9.25 -9.13 3.80
C ALA A 63 -8.70 -10.56 3.72
N GLN A 64 -8.28 -11.02 2.54
CA GLN A 64 -7.67 -12.35 2.35
C GLN A 64 -6.16 -12.37 2.63
N VAL A 65 -5.51 -11.20 2.76
CA VAL A 65 -4.10 -11.14 3.12
C VAL A 65 -3.93 -11.64 4.56
N PRO A 66 -3.04 -12.62 4.81
CA PRO A 66 -2.80 -13.09 6.17
C PRO A 66 -2.32 -11.96 7.09
N CYS A 67 -3.00 -11.80 8.22
CA CYS A 67 -2.65 -10.84 9.27
C CYS A 67 -2.00 -11.57 10.44
N TYR A 68 -0.82 -11.11 10.85
CA TYR A 68 -0.04 -11.71 11.94
C TYR A 68 0.25 -10.73 13.09
N CYS A 69 -0.42 -9.58 13.11
CA CYS A 69 -0.19 -8.52 14.08
C CYS A 69 -0.62 -8.90 15.51
N GLY A 70 -1.55 -9.85 15.67
CA GLY A 70 -2.06 -10.27 16.97
C GLY A 70 -3.01 -9.27 17.64
N CYS A 71 -3.42 -8.21 16.94
CA CYS A 71 -4.33 -7.17 17.43
C CYS A 71 -5.78 -7.64 17.65
N PHE A 72 -6.17 -8.84 17.19
CA PHE A 72 -7.53 -9.38 17.34
C PHE A 72 -8.08 -9.26 18.77
N ALA A 73 -7.27 -9.58 19.79
CA ALA A 73 -7.73 -9.58 21.18
C ALA A 73 -7.86 -8.19 21.80
N GLN A 74 -7.15 -7.19 21.26
CA GLN A 74 -7.10 -5.83 21.81
C GLN A 74 -8.08 -4.91 21.07
N ASP A 75 -8.10 -5.01 19.74
CA ASP A 75 -8.80 -4.07 18.85
C ASP A 75 -9.93 -4.74 18.07
N GLY A 76 -10.09 -6.07 18.17
CA GLY A 76 -11.17 -6.80 17.50
C GLY A 76 -10.93 -7.08 16.01
N HIS A 77 -9.77 -6.72 15.46
CA HIS A 77 -9.38 -6.94 14.06
C HIS A 77 -9.33 -8.42 13.70
N LYS A 78 -10.14 -8.81 12.72
CA LYS A 78 -10.30 -10.18 12.19
C LYS A 78 -9.53 -10.42 10.90
N SER A 79 -9.16 -9.36 10.18
CA SER A 79 -8.47 -9.46 8.90
C SER A 79 -7.44 -8.33 8.71
N ASN A 80 -6.60 -8.44 7.69
CA ASN A 80 -5.68 -7.35 7.34
C ASN A 80 -6.41 -6.09 6.82
N LEU A 81 -7.67 -6.20 6.40
CA LEU A 81 -8.50 -5.04 6.03
C LEU A 81 -8.77 -4.13 7.23
N ASP A 82 -8.95 -4.73 8.40
CA ASP A 82 -9.37 -4.05 9.62
C ASP A 82 -8.28 -3.08 10.12
N CYS A 83 -7.02 -3.27 9.71
CA CYS A 83 -5.92 -2.33 9.98
C CYS A 83 -6.04 -0.97 9.24
N TYR A 84 -7.01 -0.85 8.33
CA TYR A 84 -7.26 0.34 7.53
C TYR A 84 -8.70 0.83 7.66
N ILE A 85 -9.67 -0.07 7.85
CA ILE A 85 -11.11 0.23 7.79
C ILE A 85 -11.80 -0.39 9.01
N ASP A 86 -12.37 0.46 9.85
CA ASP A 86 -13.13 0.04 11.02
C ASP A 86 -14.61 -0.25 10.67
N GLN A 87 -15.21 0.59 9.80
CA GLN A 87 -16.60 0.41 9.39
C GLN A 87 -16.78 0.49 7.87
N MET A 88 -17.43 -0.54 7.33
CA MET A 88 -17.89 -0.62 5.95
C MET A 88 -19.42 -0.52 5.89
N GLY A 89 -19.91 0.45 5.12
CA GLY A 89 -21.33 0.65 4.82
C GLY A 89 -21.80 -0.04 3.54
N PRO A 90 -23.01 0.29 3.06
CA PRO A 90 -23.55 -0.24 1.80
C PRO A 90 -22.62 0.00 0.60
N ASN A 91 -22.62 -0.92 -0.37
CA ASN A 91 -21.79 -0.84 -1.59
C ASN A 91 -20.27 -0.73 -1.33
N ASN A 92 -19.81 -1.28 -0.20
CA ASN A 92 -18.43 -1.18 0.28
C ASN A 92 -17.95 0.27 0.42
N ALA A 93 -18.84 1.18 0.85
CA ALA A 93 -18.46 2.53 1.23
C ALA A 93 -17.71 2.50 2.57
N VAL A 94 -16.58 3.21 2.66
CA VAL A 94 -15.86 3.31 3.95
C VAL A 94 -16.55 4.40 4.75
N GLU A 95 -17.07 4.02 5.91
CA GLU A 95 -17.75 4.92 6.84
C GLU A 95 -16.85 5.30 8.02
N GLU A 96 -15.84 4.49 8.34
CA GLU A 96 -14.85 4.79 9.38
C GLU A 96 -13.50 4.15 9.03
N TRP A 97 -12.42 4.90 9.25
CA TRP A 97 -11.04 4.51 8.97
C TRP A 97 -10.31 4.14 10.25
N ASP A 98 -9.55 3.06 10.23
CA ASP A 98 -8.72 2.61 11.35
C ASP A 98 -7.27 3.11 11.18
N SER A 99 -6.64 3.57 12.27
CA SER A 99 -5.29 4.14 12.24
C SER A 99 -4.16 3.13 12.46
N MET A 100 -4.47 1.86 12.72
CA MET A 100 -3.50 0.85 13.17
C MET A 100 -2.35 0.64 12.19
N SER A 101 -2.60 0.72 10.87
CA SER A 101 -1.53 0.59 9.87
C SER A 101 -0.52 1.75 9.83
N ILE A 102 -0.78 2.86 10.55
CA ILE A 102 0.07 4.05 10.63
C ILE A 102 0.62 4.27 12.06
N SER A 103 0.03 3.61 13.06
CA SER A 103 0.31 3.84 14.48
C SER A 103 1.65 3.26 14.94
#